data_AF-A0A3D8T435-F1
#
_entry.id   AF-A0A3D8T435-F1
#
_cell.length_a   1.000
_cell.length_b   1.000
_cell.length_c   1.000
_cell.angle_alpha   90.00
_cell.angle_beta   90.00
_cell.angle_gamma   90.00
#
_symmetry.space_group_name_H-M   'P 1'
#
loop_
_entity.id
_entity.type
_entity.pdbx_description
1 polymer ?
#
loop_
_entity_poly.entity_id
_entity_poly.type
_entity_poly.pdbx_seq_one_letter_code
_entity_poly.pdbx_strand_id
1 'polypeptide(L)'
;MAQQRTADPLEVLNYDCACLIFEQLSAQDLTRGEQVSNSWKSQIQDWVSGHGVRHTSLSALLTGKPRCAMEFTQPLADKPLVTAGDFVAWTAQDGVYWKRVGHERTTAGEWCPFPTEKVRLEISSTTTVEYMKVHVSGFLFIEVRERVAFPEEQYVYRDHLFELSTGKELWSRALTPNEDDARLRPSLSPLALGWEKFYRYGPKANTLEGYDLKTGDLLYTVAIPPEVYGVPAKGRVWRLQGAEILVVVNHNPTTTGVESVLYLFNAQTGNLVQDIKFETPGLPLFYRLTPSSRSGELAFAVTEQGHLMGSSIMRLFTYDRKKGQFVAGETEKPCHVGGGYDPFRSFLIGGYFLYGHYFVISSPEGEAALIGSGAFGRKSNKFERHDFSVERALQARDRACTPQGDHFALVDHVTIVGNRLYSSGMQPGGGIIVVEFGPSPALPLPTEDTLYRPDDIE
;
A
#
# COMPACT_ATOMS: atom_id res chain seq x y z
N MET A 1 33.50 45.94 38.93
CA MET A 1 32.46 44.89 38.95
C MET A 1 32.78 43.95 37.81
N ALA A 2 33.10 42.68 38.09
CA ALA A 2 33.34 41.70 37.04
C ALA A 2 32.01 41.40 36.34
N GLN A 3 31.94 41.59 35.03
CA GLN A 3 30.80 41.12 34.23
C GLN A 3 30.75 39.60 34.37
N GLN A 4 29.73 39.09 35.09
CA GLN A 4 29.37 37.69 35.01
C GLN A 4 29.01 37.40 33.57
N ARG A 5 29.89 36.70 32.85
CA ARG A 5 29.54 36.09 31.57
C ARG A 5 28.51 35.02 31.90
N THR A 6 27.29 35.21 31.43
CA THR A 6 26.29 34.15 31.37
C THR A 6 26.86 33.02 30.51
N ALA A 7 27.13 31.88 31.14
CA ALA A 7 27.60 30.69 30.45
C ALA A 7 26.52 30.19 29.49
N ASP A 8 26.91 29.79 28.28
CA ASP A 8 26.01 29.15 27.33
C ASP A 8 25.55 27.82 27.93
N PRO A 9 24.24 27.60 28.14
CA PRO A 9 23.75 26.39 28.80
C PRO A 9 24.15 25.11 28.06
N LEU A 10 24.32 25.14 26.73
CA LEU A 10 24.77 23.96 25.97
C LEU A 10 26.27 23.65 26.13
N GLU A 11 27.07 24.60 26.60
CA GLU A 11 28.48 24.32 26.95
C GLU A 11 28.60 23.58 28.29
N VAL A 12 27.57 23.62 29.13
CA VAL A 12 27.56 23.00 30.47
C VAL A 12 26.81 21.66 30.47
N LEU A 13 25.87 21.46 29.55
CA LEU A 13 25.14 20.22 29.40
C LEU A 13 25.99 19.17 28.65
N ASN A 14 25.87 17.91 29.05
CA ASN A 14 26.40 16.82 28.25
C ASN A 14 25.55 16.63 26.98
N TYR A 15 26.11 15.95 25.99
CA TYR A 15 25.48 15.79 24.68
C TYR A 15 24.11 15.09 24.77
N ASP A 16 23.97 14.09 25.64
CA ASP A 16 22.70 13.36 25.81
C ASP A 16 21.56 14.26 26.32
N CYS A 17 21.85 15.15 27.29
CA CYS A 17 20.88 16.13 27.77
C CYS A 17 20.54 17.17 26.69
N ALA A 18 21.51 17.58 25.86
CA ALA A 18 21.25 18.47 24.74
C ALA A 18 20.32 17.82 23.70
N CYS A 19 20.52 16.52 23.41
CA CYS A 19 19.66 15.76 22.51
C CYS A 19 18.19 15.78 22.97
N LEU A 20 17.93 15.57 24.27
CA LEU A 20 16.57 15.61 24.83
C LEU A 20 15.91 16.99 24.66
N ILE A 21 16.69 18.08 24.71
CA ILE A 21 16.18 19.43 24.45
C ILE A 21 15.85 19.58 22.96
N PHE A 22 16.78 19.18 22.07
CA PHE A 22 16.60 19.29 20.63
C PHE A 22 15.40 18.49 20.11
N GLU A 23 15.11 17.34 20.70
CA GLU A 23 13.93 16.53 20.39
C GLU A 23 12.60 17.25 20.62
N GLN A 24 12.57 18.24 21.53
CA GLN A 24 11.37 19.01 21.84
C GLN A 24 11.24 20.31 21.02
N LEU A 25 12.25 20.64 20.22
CA LEU A 25 12.26 21.87 19.41
C LEU A 25 11.69 21.60 18.02
N SER A 26 10.91 22.57 17.51
CA SER A 26 10.45 22.53 16.12
C SER A 26 11.63 22.70 15.16
N ALA A 27 11.48 22.28 13.90
CA ALA A 27 12.50 22.51 12.87
C ALA A 27 12.88 24.01 12.74
N GLN A 28 11.90 24.90 12.92
CA GLN A 28 12.13 26.35 12.91
C GLN A 28 12.95 26.80 14.12
N ASP A 29 12.69 26.25 15.31
CA ASP A 29 13.42 26.60 16.52
C ASP A 29 14.84 26.03 16.53
N LEU A 30 15.06 24.83 15.96
CA LEU A 30 16.40 24.30 15.71
C LEU A 30 17.20 25.23 14.79
N THR A 31 16.60 25.71 13.70
CA THR A 31 17.25 26.66 12.78
C THR A 31 17.59 27.98 13.46
N ARG A 32 16.72 28.48 14.35
CA ARG A 32 17.01 29.66 15.18
C ARG A 32 18.09 29.38 16.22
N GLY A 33 18.10 28.18 16.79
CA GLY A 33 19.12 27.69 17.72
C GLY A 33 20.53 27.75 17.13
N GLU A 34 20.69 27.39 15.84
CA GLU A 34 21.97 27.51 15.15
C GLU A 34 22.53 28.95 15.09
N GLN A 35 21.68 29.97 15.29
CA GLN A 35 22.08 31.39 15.27
C GLN A 35 22.49 31.92 16.64
N VAL A 36 22.28 31.15 17.72
CA VAL A 36 22.57 31.59 19.10
C VAL A 36 24.07 31.63 19.36
N SER A 37 24.78 30.54 19.06
CA SER A 37 26.23 30.43 19.22
C SER A 37 26.82 29.35 18.30
N ASN A 38 28.14 29.37 18.12
CA ASN A 38 28.84 28.32 17.35
C ASN A 38 28.71 26.94 18.02
N SER A 39 28.59 26.88 19.35
CA SER A 39 28.40 25.63 20.08
C SER A 39 27.02 25.02 19.79
N TRP A 40 25.96 25.84 19.88
CA TRP A 40 24.59 25.45 19.48
C TRP A 40 24.54 24.91 18.07
N LYS A 41 25.14 25.64 17.12
CA LYS A 41 25.18 25.23 15.72
C LYS A 41 25.84 23.86 15.54
N SER A 42 27.01 23.64 16.13
CA SER A 42 27.72 22.36 16.00
C SER A 42 26.90 21.21 16.59
N GLN A 43 26.36 21.37 17.80
CA GLN A 43 25.60 20.31 18.46
C GLN A 43 24.28 19.99 17.75
N ILE A 44 23.59 21.01 17.22
CA ILE A 44 22.37 20.80 16.42
C ILE A 44 22.70 20.08 15.11
N GLN A 45 23.80 20.43 14.43
CA GLN A 45 24.20 19.78 13.19
C GLN A 45 24.65 18.33 13.41
N ASP A 46 25.38 18.06 14.50
CA ASP A 46 25.74 16.70 14.91
C ASP A 46 24.50 15.89 15.30
N TRP A 47 23.55 16.51 16.02
CA TRP A 47 22.28 15.87 16.36
C TRP A 47 21.48 15.55 15.10
N VAL A 48 21.24 16.51 14.20
CA VAL A 48 20.51 16.31 12.95
C VAL A 48 21.16 15.21 12.11
N SER A 49 22.48 15.22 11.96
CA SER A 49 23.19 14.23 11.13
C SER A 49 23.23 12.81 11.73
N GLY A 50 23.11 12.67 13.05
CA GLY A 50 23.15 11.38 13.75
C GLY A 50 21.81 10.91 14.34
N HIS A 51 21.33 11.62 15.35
CA HIS A 51 20.19 11.23 16.20
C HIS A 51 18.85 11.80 15.74
N GLY A 52 18.80 13.07 15.33
CA GLY A 52 17.59 13.77 14.93
C GLY A 52 16.87 13.13 13.76
N VAL A 53 17.61 12.64 12.75
CA VAL A 53 17.04 11.88 11.63
C VAL A 53 16.44 10.54 12.08
N ARG A 54 17.02 9.91 13.11
CA ARG A 54 16.52 8.65 13.67
C ARG A 54 15.30 8.88 14.55
N HIS A 55 15.26 9.91 15.40
CA HIS A 55 14.16 10.11 16.35
C HIS A 55 12.97 10.90 15.80
N THR A 56 13.18 11.96 15.01
CA THR A 56 12.05 12.78 14.52
C THR A 56 11.28 12.11 13.38
N SER A 57 11.93 11.27 12.57
CA SER A 57 11.23 10.49 11.55
C SER A 57 10.60 9.22 12.12
N LEU A 58 11.34 8.42 12.91
CA LEU A 58 10.79 7.16 13.43
C LEU A 58 9.82 7.36 14.59
N SER A 59 10.00 8.31 15.51
CA SER A 59 9.00 8.48 16.58
C SER A 59 7.68 9.02 16.03
N ALA A 60 7.66 9.94 15.07
CA ALA A 60 6.42 10.41 14.44
C ALA A 60 5.75 9.32 13.56
N LEU A 61 6.55 8.50 12.85
CA LEU A 61 6.04 7.37 12.05
C LEU A 61 5.59 6.18 12.93
N LEU A 62 6.26 5.89 14.04
CA LEU A 62 5.98 4.77 14.95
C LEU A 62 4.97 5.12 16.04
N THR A 63 4.81 6.39 16.40
CA THR A 63 3.75 6.86 17.33
C THR A 63 2.46 7.20 16.61
N GLY A 64 2.29 6.78 15.35
CA GLY A 64 1.05 6.88 14.60
C GLY A 64 -0.09 6.21 15.36
N LYS A 65 -0.65 6.90 16.34
CA LYS A 65 -1.87 6.48 16.99
C LYS A 65 -2.92 6.50 15.89
N PRO A 66 -3.66 5.42 15.70
CA PRO A 66 -4.76 5.42 14.76
C PRO A 66 -5.66 6.62 15.09
N ARG A 67 -5.82 7.53 14.13
CA ARG A 67 -6.62 8.74 14.26
C ARG A 67 -8.10 8.43 14.16
N CYS A 68 -8.44 7.59 13.20
CA CYS A 68 -9.80 7.13 13.00
C CYS A 68 -9.79 5.68 12.50
N ALA A 69 -10.88 4.98 12.80
CA ALA A 69 -11.20 3.71 12.19
C ALA A 69 -12.56 3.90 11.50
N MET A 70 -12.62 3.64 10.20
CA MET A 70 -13.86 3.70 9.42
C MET A 70 -14.30 2.29 9.09
N GLU A 71 -15.55 1.96 9.41
CA GLU A 71 -16.16 0.70 9.00
C GLU A 71 -16.96 0.90 7.72
N PHE A 72 -16.67 0.11 6.69
CA PHE A 72 -17.43 0.10 5.44
C PHE A 72 -18.38 -1.10 5.43
N THR A 73 -19.67 -0.82 5.19
CA THR A 73 -20.70 -1.85 5.13
C THR A 73 -20.56 -2.68 3.85
N GLN A 74 -20.23 -3.96 4.05
CA GLN A 74 -20.29 -5.09 3.11
C GLN A 74 -19.87 -4.82 1.65
N PRO A 75 -18.58 -4.95 1.33
CA PRO A 75 -18.19 -5.53 0.06
C PRO A 75 -18.84 -6.91 -0.06
N LEU A 76 -19.26 -7.28 -1.26
CA LEU A 76 -19.56 -8.68 -1.53
C LEU A 76 -18.27 -9.49 -1.30
N ALA A 77 -18.38 -10.59 -0.56
CA ALA A 77 -17.24 -11.33 0.03
C ALA A 77 -16.18 -11.83 -0.98
N ASP A 78 -16.47 -11.77 -2.27
CA ASP A 78 -15.60 -12.23 -3.37
C ASP A 78 -15.18 -11.09 -4.30
N LYS A 79 -15.51 -9.84 -3.97
CA LYS A 79 -15.28 -8.72 -4.87
C LYS A 79 -14.15 -7.79 -4.40
N PRO A 80 -13.45 -7.11 -5.33
CA PRO A 80 -12.25 -6.35 -4.99
C PRO A 80 -12.56 -5.14 -4.12
N LEU A 81 -11.74 -4.97 -3.08
CA LEU A 81 -11.46 -3.72 -2.40
C LEU A 81 -10.07 -3.27 -2.82
N VAL A 82 -9.94 -2.03 -3.26
CA VAL A 82 -8.64 -1.46 -3.63
C VAL A 82 -8.46 -0.08 -3.01
N THR A 83 -7.20 0.27 -2.77
CA THR A 83 -6.79 1.58 -2.25
C THR A 83 -5.58 2.07 -3.02
N ALA A 84 -5.46 3.38 -3.08
CA ALA A 84 -4.24 4.07 -3.46
C ALA A 84 -4.28 5.51 -2.99
N GLY A 85 -3.18 5.99 -2.40
CA GLY A 85 -3.11 7.28 -1.72
C GLY A 85 -4.27 7.47 -0.74
N ASP A 86 -4.89 8.65 -0.81
CA ASP A 86 -6.09 9.01 -0.05
C ASP A 86 -7.38 8.32 -0.52
N PHE A 87 -7.36 7.42 -1.51
CA PHE A 87 -8.60 6.90 -2.11
C PHE A 87 -8.81 5.42 -1.80
N VAL A 88 -10.07 5.08 -1.46
CA VAL A 88 -10.54 3.70 -1.32
C VAL A 88 -11.72 3.47 -2.28
N ALA A 89 -11.72 2.33 -2.97
CA ALA A 89 -12.83 1.91 -3.82
C ALA A 89 -13.19 0.44 -3.56
N TRP A 90 -14.48 0.14 -3.61
CA TRP A 90 -15.02 -1.19 -3.38
C TRP A 90 -16.27 -1.41 -4.21
N THR A 91 -16.54 -2.66 -4.52
CA THR A 91 -17.78 -3.06 -5.18
C THR A 91 -18.84 -3.48 -4.16
N ALA A 92 -20.08 -3.07 -4.36
CA ALA A 92 -21.24 -3.53 -3.61
C ALA A 92 -22.20 -4.34 -4.51
N GLN A 93 -23.42 -4.59 -4.02
CA GLN A 93 -24.47 -5.27 -4.78
C GLN A 93 -24.95 -4.45 -5.98
N ASP A 94 -25.05 -3.14 -5.84
CA ASP A 94 -25.71 -2.26 -6.80
C ASP A 94 -24.76 -1.34 -7.58
N GLY A 95 -23.44 -1.49 -7.40
CA GLY A 95 -22.46 -0.67 -8.11
C GLY A 95 -21.04 -0.73 -7.55
N VAL A 96 -20.19 0.15 -8.06
CA VAL A 96 -18.87 0.46 -7.49
C VAL A 96 -18.97 1.76 -6.72
N TYR A 97 -18.39 1.76 -5.52
CA TYR A 97 -18.32 2.91 -4.64
C TYR A 97 -16.88 3.28 -4.39
N TRP A 98 -16.67 4.54 -4.08
CA TRP A 98 -15.37 5.04 -3.66
C TRP A 98 -15.56 6.13 -2.61
N LYS A 99 -14.47 6.44 -1.92
CA LYS A 99 -14.40 7.52 -0.94
C LYS A 99 -12.96 8.00 -0.80
N ARG A 100 -12.79 9.31 -0.59
CA ARG A 100 -11.52 9.86 -0.11
C ARG A 100 -11.41 9.65 1.41
N VAL A 101 -10.28 9.17 1.89
CA VAL A 101 -9.98 9.00 3.31
C VAL A 101 -9.73 10.36 3.95
N GLY A 102 -10.03 10.49 5.24
CA GLY A 102 -9.91 11.74 5.98
C GLY A 102 -11.22 12.53 6.05
N HIS A 103 -11.06 13.83 6.31
CA HIS A 103 -12.16 14.74 6.64
C HIS A 103 -12.07 16.03 5.84
N GLU A 104 -13.22 16.61 5.52
CA GLU A 104 -13.37 17.95 4.97
C GLU A 104 -14.09 18.87 5.94
N ARG A 105 -13.90 20.18 5.78
CA ARG A 105 -14.68 21.17 6.52
C ARG A 105 -15.98 21.47 5.77
N THR A 106 -17.10 21.31 6.46
CA THR A 106 -18.40 21.74 5.95
C THR A 106 -18.44 23.27 5.79
N THR A 107 -19.48 23.77 5.10
CA THR A 107 -19.75 25.22 5.02
C THR A 107 -19.97 25.86 6.40
N ALA A 108 -20.33 25.08 7.41
CA ALA A 108 -20.45 25.51 8.81
C ALA A 108 -19.12 25.48 9.59
N GLY A 109 -18.02 25.03 8.97
CA GLY A 109 -16.70 24.90 9.59
C GLY A 109 -16.50 23.63 10.42
N GLU A 110 -17.49 22.72 10.43
CA GLU A 110 -17.40 21.43 11.12
C GLU A 110 -16.59 20.43 10.30
N TRP A 111 -15.80 19.58 10.95
CA TRP A 111 -15.09 18.49 10.27
C TRP A 111 -16.03 17.30 10.08
N CYS A 112 -16.24 16.88 8.84
CA CYS A 112 -16.97 15.67 8.50
C CYS A 112 -16.09 14.75 7.63
N PRO A 113 -16.27 13.42 7.69
CA PRO A 113 -15.61 12.54 6.74
C PRO A 113 -16.02 12.91 5.31
N PHE A 114 -15.13 12.73 4.34
CA PHE A 114 -15.52 12.87 2.93
C PHE A 114 -16.72 11.95 2.61
N PRO A 115 -17.65 12.41 1.75
CA PRO A 115 -18.80 11.61 1.37
C PRO A 115 -18.38 10.35 0.62
N THR A 116 -19.18 9.29 0.78
CA THR A 116 -19.08 8.11 -0.09
C THR A 116 -19.80 8.42 -1.40
N GLU A 117 -19.14 8.13 -2.50
CA GLU A 117 -19.65 8.36 -3.84
C GLU A 117 -19.82 7.05 -4.62
N LYS A 118 -20.78 7.02 -5.54
CA LYS A 118 -21.04 5.89 -6.44
C LYS A 118 -20.50 6.22 -7.82
N VAL A 119 -19.68 5.32 -8.36
CA VAL A 119 -19.20 5.42 -9.74
C VAL A 119 -20.41 5.30 -10.69
N ARG A 120 -20.44 6.12 -11.74
CA ARG A 120 -21.49 6.10 -12.77
C ARG A 120 -21.28 4.92 -13.74
N LEU A 121 -21.25 3.71 -13.20
CA LEU A 121 -21.12 2.46 -13.92
C LEU A 121 -22.32 1.58 -13.61
N GLU A 122 -23.08 1.21 -14.63
CA GLU A 122 -24.24 0.34 -14.50
C GLU A 122 -23.79 -1.11 -14.32
N ILE A 123 -23.83 -1.62 -13.09
CA ILE A 123 -23.62 -3.04 -12.82
C ILE A 123 -24.97 -3.74 -12.85
N SER A 124 -25.23 -4.47 -13.94
CA SER A 124 -26.40 -5.32 -14.07
C SER A 124 -26.13 -6.74 -13.54
N SER A 125 -27.15 -7.61 -13.52
CA SER A 125 -26.97 -9.03 -13.18
C SER A 125 -26.12 -9.81 -14.20
N THR A 126 -25.86 -9.24 -15.38
CA THR A 126 -25.00 -9.82 -16.42
C THR A 126 -23.60 -9.20 -16.46
N THR A 127 -23.32 -8.23 -15.57
CA THR A 127 -22.04 -7.51 -15.50
C THR A 127 -21.28 -7.92 -14.24
N THR A 128 -20.05 -8.41 -14.40
CA THR A 128 -19.14 -8.73 -13.29
C THR A 128 -17.92 -7.82 -13.34
N VAL A 129 -17.49 -7.28 -12.20
CA VAL A 129 -16.21 -6.56 -12.10
C VAL A 129 -15.10 -7.58 -11.91
N GLU A 130 -14.27 -7.76 -12.93
CA GLU A 130 -13.17 -8.74 -12.92
C GLU A 130 -11.91 -8.16 -12.29
N TYR A 131 -11.66 -6.88 -12.55
CA TYR A 131 -10.49 -6.17 -12.04
C TYR A 131 -10.86 -4.74 -11.68
N MET A 132 -10.27 -4.26 -10.59
CA MET A 132 -10.43 -2.90 -10.14
C MET A 132 -9.11 -2.43 -9.54
N LYS A 133 -8.75 -1.17 -9.80
CA LYS A 133 -7.54 -0.59 -9.24
C LYS A 133 -7.65 0.92 -9.14
N VAL A 134 -7.29 1.46 -7.98
CA VAL A 134 -7.23 2.90 -7.73
C VAL A 134 -5.79 3.35 -7.99
N HIS A 135 -5.65 4.53 -8.57
CA HIS A 135 -4.40 5.24 -8.78
C HIS A 135 -4.36 6.46 -7.85
N VAL A 136 -3.17 6.79 -7.36
CA VAL A 136 -2.92 7.83 -6.34
C VAL A 136 -3.42 9.21 -6.76
N SER A 137 -3.31 9.52 -8.04
CA SER A 137 -3.83 10.79 -8.59
C SER A 137 -5.37 10.87 -8.64
N GLY A 138 -6.09 9.95 -7.99
CA GLY A 138 -7.55 9.94 -7.95
C GLY A 138 -8.18 9.38 -9.22
N PHE A 139 -7.56 8.39 -9.86
CA PHE A 139 -8.18 7.64 -10.96
C PHE A 139 -8.62 6.25 -10.50
N LEU A 140 -9.71 5.74 -11.05
CA LEU A 140 -10.20 4.39 -10.80
C LEU A 140 -10.35 3.65 -12.11
N PHE A 141 -9.49 2.65 -12.31
CA PHE A 141 -9.55 1.72 -13.42
C PHE A 141 -10.46 0.54 -13.05
N ILE A 142 -11.41 0.20 -13.93
CA ILE A 142 -12.34 -0.91 -13.75
C ILE A 142 -12.37 -1.74 -15.03
N GLU A 143 -12.17 -3.04 -14.92
CA GLU A 143 -12.47 -4.00 -15.97
C GLU A 143 -13.77 -4.72 -15.62
N VAL A 144 -14.73 -4.68 -16.53
CA VAL A 144 -15.97 -5.44 -16.42
C VAL A 144 -16.06 -6.53 -17.47
N ARG A 145 -16.70 -7.63 -17.11
CA ARG A 145 -17.11 -8.71 -18.00
C ARG A 145 -18.63 -8.69 -18.11
N GLU A 146 -19.13 -8.47 -19.32
CA GLU A 146 -20.54 -8.41 -19.66
C GLU A 146 -20.95 -9.65 -20.45
N ARG A 147 -22.01 -10.34 -20.02
CA ARG A 147 -22.59 -11.46 -20.77
C ARG A 147 -23.53 -10.93 -21.86
N VAL A 148 -23.23 -11.24 -23.13
CA VAL A 148 -23.94 -10.65 -24.28
C VAL A 148 -25.11 -11.52 -24.79
N ALA A 149 -25.00 -12.85 -24.74
CA ALA A 149 -26.03 -13.75 -25.25
C ALA A 149 -26.26 -14.98 -24.34
N PHE A 150 -27.44 -15.58 -24.49
CA PHE A 150 -27.78 -16.94 -24.03
C PHE A 150 -28.23 -17.72 -25.26
N PRO A 151 -27.87 -19.01 -25.43
CA PRO A 151 -27.19 -19.90 -24.47
C PRO A 151 -25.66 -19.90 -24.54
N GLU A 152 -25.04 -19.31 -25.57
CA GLU A 152 -23.58 -19.30 -25.71
C GLU A 152 -22.95 -18.35 -24.68
N GLU A 153 -21.98 -18.82 -23.91
CA GLU A 153 -21.23 -18.05 -22.89
C GLU A 153 -20.27 -17.04 -23.53
N GLN A 154 -20.82 -16.18 -24.40
CA GLN A 154 -20.08 -15.08 -25.00
C GLN A 154 -20.02 -13.91 -24.01
N TYR A 155 -18.79 -13.51 -23.71
CA TYR A 155 -18.47 -12.41 -22.83
C TYR A 155 -17.76 -11.30 -23.60
N VAL A 156 -18.16 -10.06 -23.36
CA VAL A 156 -17.42 -8.87 -23.77
C VAL A 156 -16.75 -8.30 -22.54
N TYR A 157 -15.47 -8.00 -22.65
CA TYR A 157 -14.73 -7.31 -21.61
C TYR A 157 -14.71 -5.83 -21.95
N ARG A 158 -14.77 -4.97 -20.95
CA ARG A 158 -14.72 -3.52 -21.13
C ARG A 158 -13.88 -2.89 -20.04
N ASP A 159 -12.95 -2.05 -20.46
CA ASP A 159 -12.20 -1.19 -19.57
C ASP A 159 -12.94 0.12 -19.39
N HIS A 160 -12.87 0.66 -18.18
CA HIS A 160 -13.30 2.00 -17.84
C HIS A 160 -12.23 2.68 -17.01
N LEU A 161 -12.06 3.99 -17.23
CA LEU A 161 -11.30 4.84 -16.33
C LEU A 161 -12.16 6.01 -15.86
N PHE A 162 -12.25 6.19 -14.55
CA PHE A 162 -12.95 7.29 -13.92
C PHE A 162 -11.96 8.23 -13.23
N GLU A 163 -12.20 9.53 -13.31
CA GLU A 163 -11.61 10.53 -12.42
C GLU A 163 -12.51 10.66 -11.19
N LEU A 164 -11.99 10.27 -10.03
CA LEU A 164 -12.77 10.18 -8.79
C LEU A 164 -13.25 11.55 -8.34
N SER A 165 -12.37 12.56 -8.33
CA SER A 165 -12.69 13.91 -7.87
C SER A 165 -13.87 14.57 -8.61
N THR A 166 -14.12 14.19 -9.86
CA THR A 166 -15.22 14.71 -10.69
C THR A 166 -16.34 13.70 -10.93
N GLY A 167 -16.11 12.42 -10.58
CA GLY A 167 -16.99 11.30 -10.91
C GLY A 167 -17.14 11.06 -12.41
N LYS A 168 -16.28 11.65 -13.25
CA LYS A 168 -16.38 11.60 -14.71
C LYS A 168 -15.68 10.36 -15.25
N GLU A 169 -16.34 9.64 -16.15
CA GLU A 169 -15.70 8.64 -17.01
C GLU A 169 -14.83 9.36 -18.05
N LEU A 170 -13.52 9.12 -18.01
CA LEU A 170 -12.58 9.69 -18.97
C LEU A 170 -12.65 8.96 -20.30
N TRP A 171 -12.68 7.64 -20.26
CA TRP A 171 -12.85 6.77 -21.42
C TRP A 171 -13.35 5.39 -21.01
N SER A 172 -13.95 4.70 -21.98
CA SER A 172 -14.13 3.26 -21.94
C SER A 172 -13.79 2.62 -23.27
N ARG A 173 -13.39 1.34 -23.20
CA ARG A 173 -12.94 0.59 -24.37
C ARG A 173 -13.42 -0.85 -24.26
N ALA A 174 -14.16 -1.31 -25.26
CA ALA A 174 -14.47 -2.72 -25.40
C ALA A 174 -13.22 -3.50 -25.83
N LEU A 175 -12.98 -4.62 -25.17
CA LEU A 175 -11.92 -5.57 -25.49
C LEU A 175 -12.57 -6.75 -26.20
N THR A 176 -12.18 -6.97 -27.45
CA THR A 176 -12.54 -8.19 -28.17
C THR A 176 -11.59 -9.29 -27.71
N PRO A 177 -12.09 -10.37 -27.08
CA PRO A 177 -11.24 -11.52 -26.80
C PRO A 177 -10.68 -12.02 -28.13
N ASN A 178 -9.35 -12.06 -28.26
CA ASN A 178 -8.76 -12.58 -29.48
C ASN A 178 -9.09 -14.08 -29.56
N GLU A 179 -9.81 -14.50 -30.60
CA GLU A 179 -10.33 -15.88 -30.73
C GLU A 179 -9.19 -16.91 -30.79
N ASP A 180 -8.05 -16.52 -31.37
CA ASP A 180 -6.91 -17.40 -31.61
C ASP A 180 -6.09 -17.75 -30.37
N ASP A 181 -6.30 -17.08 -29.22
CA ASP A 181 -5.46 -17.28 -28.03
C ASP A 181 -6.24 -17.42 -26.71
N ALA A 182 -7.34 -18.17 -26.76
CA ALA A 182 -8.13 -18.50 -25.57
C ALA A 182 -7.36 -19.32 -24.51
N ARG A 183 -6.21 -19.93 -24.87
CA ARG A 183 -5.44 -20.82 -23.98
C ARG A 183 -4.26 -20.14 -23.29
N LEU A 184 -3.66 -19.09 -23.88
CA LEU A 184 -2.54 -18.39 -23.26
C LEU A 184 -2.93 -17.09 -22.61
N ARG A 185 -4.21 -16.66 -22.70
CA ARG A 185 -4.73 -15.36 -22.22
C ARG A 185 -3.93 -14.82 -21.03
N PRO A 186 -2.90 -13.99 -21.29
CA PRO A 186 -2.39 -13.12 -20.25
C PRO A 186 -3.61 -12.33 -19.79
N SER A 187 -3.80 -12.19 -18.48
CA SER A 187 -4.92 -11.46 -17.88
C SER A 187 -5.28 -10.24 -18.76
N LEU A 188 -6.53 -10.13 -19.22
CA LEU A 188 -6.98 -8.94 -19.98
C LEU A 188 -6.75 -7.66 -19.16
N SER A 189 -6.63 -7.82 -17.85
CA SER A 189 -6.29 -6.78 -16.91
C SER A 189 -4.92 -6.17 -17.17
N PRO A 190 -4.78 -4.86 -16.92
CA PRO A 190 -3.48 -4.21 -16.96
C PRO A 190 -2.45 -4.98 -16.12
N LEU A 191 -1.27 -5.18 -16.69
CA LEU A 191 -0.11 -5.71 -15.98
C LEU A 191 0.24 -4.79 -14.82
N ALA A 192 0.23 -3.48 -15.07
CA ALA A 192 0.44 -2.46 -14.05
C ALA A 192 -0.15 -1.10 -14.48
N LEU A 193 -0.35 -0.21 -13.50
CA LEU A 193 -0.58 1.21 -13.72
C LEU A 193 0.73 1.94 -13.39
N GLY A 194 1.21 2.73 -14.35
CA GLY A 194 2.30 3.70 -14.18
C GLY A 194 1.74 5.06 -13.78
N TRP A 195 2.59 6.09 -13.80
CA TRP A 195 2.24 7.45 -13.39
C TRP A 195 1.27 8.14 -14.35
N GLU A 196 1.52 7.97 -15.64
CA GLU A 196 0.75 8.59 -16.72
C GLU A 196 0.32 7.54 -17.75
N LYS A 197 0.63 6.27 -17.51
CA LYS A 197 0.43 5.18 -18.45
C LYS A 197 -0.16 3.97 -17.75
N PHE A 198 -0.78 3.08 -18.50
CA PHE A 198 -0.98 1.71 -18.06
C PHE A 198 -0.37 0.73 -19.06
N TYR A 199 -0.06 -0.45 -18.56
CA TYR A 199 0.76 -1.43 -19.25
C TYR A 199 -0.01 -2.73 -19.45
N ARG A 200 0.07 -3.30 -20.64
CA ARG A 200 -0.54 -4.58 -20.99
C ARG A 200 0.40 -5.42 -21.82
N TYR A 201 0.21 -6.74 -21.78
CA TYR A 201 0.80 -7.59 -22.79
C TYR A 201 0.16 -7.28 -24.16
N GLY A 202 0.99 -7.15 -25.19
CA GLY A 202 0.52 -6.91 -26.54
C GLY A 202 -0.01 -8.18 -27.21
N PRO A 203 -0.58 -8.05 -28.43
CA PRO A 203 -1.17 -9.17 -29.16
C PRO A 203 -0.15 -10.20 -29.64
N LYS A 204 1.14 -9.86 -29.64
CA LYS A 204 2.24 -10.78 -29.95
C LYS A 204 2.87 -11.28 -28.66
N ALA A 205 3.31 -12.54 -28.67
CA ALA A 205 4.12 -13.08 -27.60
C ALA A 205 5.32 -12.16 -27.31
N ASN A 206 5.62 -11.98 -26.03
CA ASN A 206 6.76 -11.18 -25.55
C ASN A 206 6.71 -9.72 -25.99
N THR A 207 5.50 -9.16 -26.16
CA THR A 207 5.33 -7.73 -26.36
C THR A 207 4.58 -7.09 -25.21
N LEU A 208 4.92 -5.83 -24.96
CA LEU A 208 4.26 -4.96 -24.00
C LEU A 208 3.75 -3.73 -24.73
N GLU A 209 2.52 -3.35 -24.43
CA GLU A 209 1.89 -2.13 -24.89
C GLU A 209 1.79 -1.14 -23.73
N GLY A 210 2.24 0.09 -23.97
CA GLY A 210 2.05 1.22 -23.09
C GLY A 210 0.94 2.11 -23.62
N TYR A 211 -0.05 2.40 -22.80
CA TYR A 211 -1.19 3.25 -23.14
C TYR A 211 -1.16 4.50 -22.29
N ASP A 212 -1.58 5.64 -22.84
CA ASP A 212 -1.81 6.85 -22.06
C ASP A 212 -2.97 6.61 -21.09
N LEU A 213 -2.72 6.89 -19.81
CA LEU A 213 -3.71 6.59 -18.78
C LEU A 213 -4.97 7.41 -18.98
N LYS A 214 -4.88 8.71 -19.30
CA LYS A 214 -6.04 9.61 -19.30
C LYS A 214 -6.91 9.51 -20.55
N THR A 215 -6.34 9.09 -21.68
CA THR A 215 -7.03 9.01 -22.97
C THR A 215 -7.34 7.58 -23.38
N GLY A 216 -6.58 6.60 -22.87
CA GLY A 216 -6.68 5.20 -23.29
C GLY A 216 -5.98 4.90 -24.62
N ASP A 217 -5.29 5.89 -25.20
CA ASP A 217 -4.61 5.77 -26.49
C ASP A 217 -3.33 4.92 -26.38
N LEU A 218 -3.08 4.09 -27.39
CA LEU A 218 -1.84 3.32 -27.48
C LEU A 218 -0.68 4.26 -27.81
N LEU A 219 0.35 4.27 -26.95
CA LEU A 219 1.54 5.10 -27.13
C LEU A 219 2.65 4.34 -27.85
N TYR A 220 2.89 3.08 -27.45
CA TYR A 220 3.94 2.25 -28.04
C TYR A 220 3.73 0.77 -27.77
N THR A 221 4.38 -0.05 -28.60
CA THR A 221 4.53 -1.50 -28.39
C THR A 221 6.03 -1.83 -28.41
N VAL A 222 6.51 -2.53 -27.40
CA VAL A 222 7.92 -2.95 -27.29
C VAL A 222 8.05 -4.44 -27.04
N ALA A 223 9.19 -5.01 -27.43
CA ALA A 223 9.52 -6.38 -27.07
C ALA A 223 10.00 -6.43 -25.61
N ILE A 224 9.60 -7.44 -24.86
CA ILE A 224 10.01 -7.68 -23.47
C ILE A 224 10.68 -9.06 -23.35
N PRO A 225 11.42 -9.32 -22.26
CA PRO A 225 11.98 -10.65 -22.03
C PRO A 225 10.90 -11.74 -22.09
N PRO A 226 11.13 -12.85 -22.83
CA PRO A 226 10.14 -13.91 -22.97
C PRO A 226 9.75 -14.56 -21.64
N GLU A 227 10.63 -14.53 -20.66
CA GLU A 227 10.42 -15.06 -19.31
C GLU A 227 9.38 -14.26 -18.52
N VAL A 228 9.04 -13.04 -18.96
CA VAL A 228 8.02 -12.21 -18.33
C VAL A 228 6.63 -12.46 -18.94
N TYR A 229 6.58 -12.93 -20.20
CA TYR A 229 5.32 -13.07 -20.91
C TYR A 229 4.48 -14.24 -20.38
N GLY A 230 3.17 -14.02 -20.27
CA GLY A 230 2.21 -15.06 -19.85
C GLY A 230 2.32 -15.46 -18.38
N VAL A 231 3.21 -14.85 -17.60
CA VAL A 231 3.22 -15.04 -16.15
C VAL A 231 1.96 -14.35 -15.60
N PRO A 232 1.10 -15.05 -14.84
CA PRO A 232 -0.09 -14.46 -14.20
C PRO A 232 0.28 -13.47 -13.07
N ALA A 233 1.52 -12.98 -13.05
CA ALA A 233 2.06 -12.06 -12.07
C ALA A 233 1.49 -10.66 -12.29
N LYS A 234 1.07 -10.04 -11.19
CA LYS A 234 0.76 -8.60 -11.17
C LYS A 234 2.08 -7.85 -11.20
N GLY A 235 2.31 -7.09 -12.27
CA GLY A 235 3.45 -6.19 -12.36
C GLY A 235 3.35 -5.02 -11.38
N ARG A 236 4.47 -4.33 -11.22
CA ARG A 236 4.58 -3.05 -10.51
C ARG A 236 5.36 -2.07 -11.37
N VAL A 237 5.11 -0.77 -11.21
CA VAL A 237 5.89 0.29 -11.85
C VAL A 237 6.63 1.06 -10.77
N TRP A 238 7.94 1.22 -10.93
CA TRP A 238 8.80 2.08 -10.13
C TRP A 238 9.38 3.19 -11.01
N ARG A 239 9.86 4.28 -10.41
CA ARG A 239 10.74 5.24 -11.11
C ARG A 239 12.18 5.06 -10.68
N LEU A 240 13.07 4.95 -11.65
CA LEU A 240 14.51 4.90 -11.43
C LEU A 240 15.17 5.80 -12.45
N GLN A 241 15.86 6.85 -12.00
CA GLN A 241 16.53 7.82 -12.86
C GLN A 241 15.57 8.44 -13.90
N GLY A 242 14.35 8.77 -13.47
CA GLY A 242 13.30 9.34 -14.31
C GLY A 242 12.59 8.37 -15.26
N ALA A 243 13.08 7.13 -15.40
CA ALA A 243 12.45 6.11 -16.22
C ALA A 243 11.44 5.26 -15.43
N GLU A 244 10.34 4.86 -16.08
CA GLU A 244 9.42 3.87 -15.52
C GLU A 244 9.99 2.46 -15.72
N ILE A 245 10.22 1.77 -14.61
CA ILE A 245 10.72 0.40 -14.55
C ILE A 245 9.56 -0.52 -14.17
N LEU A 246 9.24 -1.46 -15.06
CA LEU A 246 8.31 -2.54 -14.77
C LEU A 246 9.03 -3.63 -14.00
N VAL A 247 8.37 -4.08 -12.93
CA VAL A 247 8.87 -5.11 -12.03
C VAL A 247 7.90 -6.27 -12.01
N VAL A 248 8.39 -7.45 -12.39
CA VAL A 248 7.60 -8.67 -12.46
C VAL A 248 8.35 -9.80 -11.77
N VAL A 249 7.65 -10.58 -10.95
CA VAL A 249 8.20 -11.80 -10.34
C VAL A 249 7.75 -12.98 -11.20
N ASN A 250 8.69 -13.79 -11.63
CA ASN A 250 8.42 -15.11 -12.20
C ASN A 250 8.90 -16.20 -11.25
N HIS A 251 8.21 -17.34 -11.28
CA HIS A 251 8.50 -18.50 -10.47
C HIS A 251 8.80 -19.69 -11.37
N ASN A 252 10.00 -20.22 -11.25
CA ASN A 252 10.43 -21.43 -11.93
C ASN A 252 10.46 -22.56 -10.90
N PRO A 253 9.52 -23.53 -10.94
CA PRO A 253 9.58 -24.68 -10.04
C PRO A 253 10.85 -25.48 -10.34
N THR A 254 11.60 -25.84 -9.30
CA THR A 254 12.81 -26.67 -9.38
C THR A 254 12.59 -27.98 -8.63
N THR A 255 13.54 -28.91 -8.71
CA THR A 255 13.47 -30.19 -7.99
C THR A 255 13.54 -30.04 -6.47
N THR A 256 14.15 -28.96 -5.98
CA THR A 256 14.41 -28.72 -4.55
C THR A 256 13.61 -27.56 -3.96
N GLY A 257 12.82 -26.85 -4.77
CA GLY A 257 12.07 -25.67 -4.34
C GLY A 257 11.54 -24.87 -5.51
N VAL A 258 11.57 -23.54 -5.39
CA VAL A 258 11.19 -22.62 -6.46
C VAL A 258 12.26 -21.56 -6.59
N GLU A 259 12.85 -21.46 -7.78
CA GLU A 259 13.71 -20.33 -8.14
C GLU A 259 12.78 -19.19 -8.56
N SER A 260 12.78 -18.11 -7.79
CA SER A 260 12.05 -16.90 -8.13
C SER A 260 13.01 -15.90 -8.75
N VAL A 261 12.56 -15.26 -9.82
CA VAL A 261 13.33 -14.23 -10.53
C VAL A 261 12.51 -12.96 -10.59
N LEU A 262 13.04 -11.88 -10.02
CA LEU A 262 12.50 -10.54 -10.14
C LEU A 262 13.10 -9.89 -11.38
N TYR A 263 12.28 -9.65 -12.41
CA TYR A 263 12.69 -8.93 -13.60
C TYR A 263 12.34 -7.45 -13.47
N LEU A 264 13.35 -6.60 -13.63
CA LEU A 264 13.23 -5.15 -13.76
C LEU A 264 13.57 -4.79 -15.20
N PHE A 265 12.63 -4.21 -15.93
CA PHE A 265 12.85 -3.78 -17.30
C PHE A 265 12.26 -2.41 -17.55
N ASN A 266 12.89 -1.63 -18.41
CA ASN A 266 12.44 -0.30 -18.75
C ASN A 266 11.14 -0.41 -19.56
N ALA A 267 10.05 0.18 -19.05
CA ALA A 267 8.73 -0.02 -19.61
C ALA A 267 8.57 0.56 -21.03
N GLN A 268 9.31 1.62 -21.35
CA GLN A 268 9.25 2.31 -22.64
C GLN A 268 10.10 1.66 -23.73
N THR A 269 11.19 0.98 -23.36
CA THR A 269 12.13 0.36 -24.32
C THR A 269 12.05 -1.15 -24.34
N GLY A 270 11.49 -1.76 -23.27
CA GLY A 270 11.46 -3.20 -23.06
C GLY A 270 12.81 -3.80 -22.64
N ASN A 271 13.86 -3.00 -22.55
CA ASN A 271 15.20 -3.46 -22.19
C ASN A 271 15.24 -3.93 -20.74
N LEU A 272 15.78 -5.15 -20.52
CA LEU A 272 16.07 -5.67 -19.20
C LEU A 272 17.10 -4.77 -18.51
N VAL A 273 16.74 -4.22 -17.36
CA VAL A 273 17.62 -3.43 -16.50
C VAL A 273 18.36 -4.33 -15.53
N GLN A 274 17.64 -5.25 -14.91
CA GLN A 274 18.18 -6.19 -13.94
C GLN A 274 17.27 -7.41 -13.79
N ASP A 275 17.85 -8.58 -13.60
CA ASP A 275 17.16 -9.74 -13.03
C ASP A 275 17.78 -10.08 -11.66
N ILE A 276 16.92 -10.44 -10.70
CA ILE A 276 17.36 -10.78 -9.35
C ILE A 276 16.82 -12.15 -8.99
N LYS A 277 17.73 -13.10 -8.85
CA LYS A 277 17.41 -14.48 -8.49
C LYS A 277 17.39 -14.65 -6.98
N PHE A 278 16.37 -15.32 -6.47
CA PHE A 278 16.28 -15.71 -5.07
C PHE A 278 15.54 -17.03 -4.93
N GLU A 279 16.00 -17.86 -4.00
CA GLU A 279 15.42 -19.18 -3.75
C GLU A 279 14.34 -19.10 -2.69
N THR A 280 13.18 -19.72 -2.93
CA THR A 280 12.12 -19.82 -1.93
C THR A 280 12.00 -21.27 -1.47
N PRO A 281 11.90 -21.55 -0.15
CA PRO A 281 11.87 -22.92 0.39
C PRO A 281 10.58 -23.70 0.05
N GLY A 282 9.71 -23.14 -0.80
CA GLY A 282 8.52 -23.77 -1.35
C GLY A 282 7.88 -22.84 -2.39
N LEU A 283 6.76 -23.28 -2.98
CA LEU A 283 5.89 -22.42 -3.79
C LEU A 283 5.28 -21.37 -2.86
N PRO A 284 5.63 -20.08 -2.99
CA PRO A 284 4.93 -19.06 -2.23
C PRO A 284 3.48 -19.00 -2.72
N LEU A 285 2.53 -18.90 -1.79
CA LEU A 285 1.14 -18.62 -2.15
C LEU A 285 1.03 -17.21 -2.72
N PHE A 286 1.72 -16.27 -2.07
CA PHE A 286 1.71 -14.86 -2.41
C PHE A 286 3.08 -14.26 -2.12
N TYR A 287 3.47 -13.31 -2.97
CA TYR A 287 4.59 -12.41 -2.73
C TYR A 287 4.06 -10.99 -2.63
N ARG A 288 4.75 -10.18 -1.81
CA ARG A 288 4.52 -8.74 -1.73
C ARG A 288 5.84 -8.03 -1.97
N LEU A 289 5.85 -7.15 -2.98
CA LEU A 289 6.96 -6.24 -3.24
C LEU A 289 6.68 -4.91 -2.55
N THR A 290 7.30 -4.62 -1.42
CA THR A 290 7.08 -3.38 -0.66
C THR A 290 8.25 -2.42 -0.90
N PRO A 291 8.09 -1.31 -1.63
CA PRO A 291 9.16 -0.31 -1.72
C PRO A 291 9.35 0.41 -0.39
N SER A 292 10.54 0.95 -0.15
CA SER A 292 10.77 1.83 0.99
C SER A 292 9.93 3.09 0.85
N SER A 293 9.28 3.48 1.94
CA SER A 293 8.60 4.78 2.02
C SER A 293 9.52 5.90 2.53
N ARG A 294 10.76 5.60 2.92
CA ARG A 294 11.69 6.59 3.47
C ARG A 294 12.25 7.47 2.35
N SER A 295 12.29 8.77 2.59
CA SER A 295 12.80 9.76 1.62
C SER A 295 14.25 9.44 1.20
N GLY A 296 14.49 9.43 -0.11
CA GLY A 296 15.81 9.20 -0.70
C GLY A 296 16.33 7.77 -0.60
N GLU A 297 15.55 6.83 -0.04
CA GLU A 297 15.94 5.43 0.08
C GLU A 297 15.44 4.63 -1.13
N LEU A 298 16.36 4.33 -2.05
CA LEU A 298 16.12 3.38 -3.13
C LEU A 298 16.26 1.95 -2.59
N ALA A 299 15.25 1.48 -1.87
CA ALA A 299 15.19 0.11 -1.37
C ALA A 299 13.79 -0.47 -1.53
N PHE A 300 13.70 -1.79 -1.56
CA PHE A 300 12.42 -2.50 -1.48
C PHE A 300 12.60 -3.83 -0.76
N ALA A 301 11.51 -4.42 -0.31
CA ALA A 301 11.50 -5.74 0.28
C ALA A 301 10.61 -6.69 -0.52
N VAL A 302 11.03 -7.95 -0.58
CA VAL A 302 10.20 -9.07 -1.02
C VAL A 302 9.75 -9.81 0.22
N THR A 303 8.45 -9.84 0.49
CA THR A 303 7.85 -10.64 1.55
C THR A 303 7.13 -11.83 0.94
N GLU A 304 7.52 -13.03 1.36
CA GLU A 304 6.94 -14.30 0.93
C GLU A 304 6.10 -14.89 2.04
N GLN A 305 4.86 -15.28 1.74
CA GLN A 305 3.98 -15.96 2.68
C GLN A 305 3.91 -17.45 2.35
N GLY A 306 4.43 -18.29 3.26
CA GLY A 306 4.48 -19.75 3.09
C GLY A 306 3.15 -20.44 3.41
N HIS A 307 2.94 -21.62 2.81
CA HIS A 307 1.69 -22.39 2.88
C HIS A 307 1.26 -22.87 4.28
N LEU A 308 2.19 -23.16 5.20
CA LEU A 308 1.87 -24.09 6.30
C LEU A 308 2.01 -23.58 7.73
N MET A 309 2.73 -22.49 8.06
CA MET A 309 2.91 -22.10 9.48
C MET A 309 3.10 -20.60 9.75
N GLY A 310 2.57 -19.72 8.89
CA GLY A 310 2.75 -18.27 9.09
C GLY A 310 4.22 -17.85 9.12
N SER A 311 5.11 -18.68 8.56
CA SER A 311 6.49 -18.32 8.31
C SER A 311 6.51 -17.40 7.11
N SER A 312 6.81 -16.14 7.37
CA SER A 312 7.08 -15.16 6.32
C SER A 312 8.58 -15.01 6.19
N ILE A 313 9.10 -15.07 4.96
CA ILE A 313 10.49 -14.75 4.67
C ILE A 313 10.50 -13.35 4.07
N MET A 314 11.38 -12.52 4.58
CA MET A 314 11.56 -11.17 4.07
C MET A 314 12.98 -10.99 3.57
N ARG A 315 13.11 -10.38 2.40
CA ARG A 315 14.39 -10.04 1.81
C ARG A 315 14.42 -8.57 1.48
N LEU A 316 15.38 -7.86 2.04
CA LEU A 316 15.60 -6.45 1.75
C LEU A 316 16.52 -6.33 0.53
N PHE A 317 16.26 -5.36 -0.33
CA PHE A 317 17.08 -5.02 -1.49
C PHE A 317 17.36 -3.52 -1.46
N THR A 318 18.64 -3.14 -1.58
CA THR A 318 19.06 -1.74 -1.59
C THR A 318 19.76 -1.41 -2.90
N TYR A 319 19.58 -0.20 -3.42
CA TYR A 319 20.19 0.21 -4.67
C TYR A 319 21.65 0.62 -4.45
N ASP A 320 22.58 -0.13 -5.04
CA ASP A 320 23.99 0.20 -5.08
C ASP A 320 24.24 1.17 -6.24
N ARG A 321 24.30 2.47 -5.92
CA ARG A 321 24.53 3.54 -6.93
C ARG A 321 25.84 3.37 -7.70
N LYS A 322 26.88 2.74 -7.12
CA LYS A 322 28.15 2.52 -7.83
C LYS A 322 28.02 1.43 -8.88
N LYS A 323 27.20 0.41 -8.61
CA LYS A 323 26.92 -0.69 -9.54
C LYS A 323 25.75 -0.39 -10.47
N GLY A 324 24.92 0.59 -10.12
CA GLY A 324 23.70 0.93 -10.87
C GLY A 324 22.61 -0.13 -10.76
N GLN A 325 22.60 -0.93 -9.69
CA GLN A 325 21.70 -2.09 -9.55
C GLN A 325 21.27 -2.30 -8.09
N PHE A 326 20.16 -3.00 -7.89
CA PHE A 326 19.75 -3.48 -6.58
C PHE A 326 20.62 -4.65 -6.13
N VAL A 327 21.00 -4.65 -4.85
CA VAL A 327 21.74 -5.74 -4.23
C VAL A 327 20.90 -6.32 -3.10
N ALA A 328 20.88 -7.64 -3.00
CA ALA A 328 20.24 -8.32 -1.88
C ALA A 328 20.97 -7.96 -0.58
N GLY A 329 20.20 -7.52 0.41
CA GLY A 329 20.62 -7.36 1.78
C GLY A 329 20.39 -8.65 2.59
N GLU A 330 20.25 -8.48 3.90
CA GLU A 330 20.00 -9.59 4.80
C GLU A 330 18.60 -10.20 4.58
N THR A 331 18.50 -11.51 4.79
CA THR A 331 17.21 -12.21 4.83
C THR A 331 16.74 -12.26 6.28
N GLU A 332 15.59 -11.67 6.53
CA GLU A 332 14.95 -11.65 7.83
C GLU A 332 13.81 -12.67 7.88
N LYS A 333 13.65 -13.29 9.04
CA LYS A 333 12.54 -14.20 9.35
C LYS A 333 11.69 -13.56 10.43
N PRO A 334 10.75 -12.66 10.07
CA PRO A 334 9.88 -12.06 11.05
C PRO A 334 9.06 -13.15 11.78
N CYS A 335 9.03 -13.07 13.11
CA CYS A 335 8.29 -14.01 13.95
C CYS A 335 6.80 -13.90 13.64
N HIS A 336 6.21 -14.98 13.09
CA HIS A 336 4.76 -15.17 12.85
C HIS A 336 3.98 -13.95 12.35
N VAL A 337 3.94 -13.80 11.03
CA VAL A 337 3.17 -12.72 10.38
C VAL A 337 1.98 -13.32 9.66
N GLY A 338 0.85 -13.46 10.36
CA GLY A 338 -0.46 -13.74 9.77
C GLY A 338 -1.14 -12.48 9.20
N GLY A 339 -0.37 -11.55 8.62
CA GLY A 339 -0.90 -10.27 8.16
C GLY A 339 0.13 -9.39 7.43
N GLY A 340 -0.15 -8.11 7.28
CA GLY A 340 0.73 -7.17 6.57
C GLY A 340 1.88 -6.68 7.45
N TYR A 341 3.13 -7.01 7.09
CA TYR A 341 4.33 -6.41 7.70
C TYR A 341 4.94 -5.36 6.77
N ASP A 342 5.26 -4.19 7.32
CA ASP A 342 6.08 -3.17 6.67
C ASP A 342 7.53 -3.23 7.18
N PRO A 343 8.49 -3.72 6.37
CA PRO A 343 9.90 -3.79 6.72
C PRO A 343 10.52 -2.45 7.11
N PHE A 344 10.09 -1.38 6.44
CA PHE A 344 10.75 -0.09 6.53
C PHE A 344 10.25 0.73 7.71
N ARG A 345 9.05 0.40 8.19
CA ARG A 345 8.45 1.00 9.39
C ARG A 345 8.50 0.05 10.59
N SER A 346 9.05 -1.16 10.43
CA SER A 346 9.06 -2.21 11.47
C SER A 346 7.69 -2.41 12.11
N PHE A 347 6.65 -2.37 11.29
CA PHE A 347 5.26 -2.31 11.74
C PHE A 347 4.50 -3.55 11.28
N LEU A 348 3.78 -4.18 12.22
CA LEU A 348 3.03 -5.40 11.97
C LEU A 348 1.53 -5.15 12.12
N ILE A 349 0.80 -5.45 11.05
CA ILE A 349 -0.66 -5.58 11.09
C ILE A 349 -0.97 -7.06 11.13
N GLY A 350 -1.37 -7.55 12.29
CA GLY A 350 -1.75 -8.94 12.49
C GLY A 350 -3.24 -9.06 12.79
N GLY A 351 -3.94 -9.90 12.03
CA GLY A 351 -5.22 -10.46 12.48
C GLY A 351 -4.95 -11.70 13.31
N TYR A 352 -5.41 -11.77 14.56
CA TYR A 352 -5.38 -13.05 15.30
C TYR A 352 -6.65 -13.82 14.95
N PHE A 353 -6.50 -14.80 14.06
CA PHE A 353 -7.58 -15.56 13.40
C PHE A 353 -8.56 -16.27 14.34
N LEU A 354 -8.22 -16.46 15.61
CA LEU A 354 -9.00 -17.29 16.53
C LEU A 354 -10.11 -16.55 17.30
N TYR A 355 -10.11 -15.21 17.33
CA TYR A 355 -11.02 -14.47 18.22
C TYR A 355 -11.63 -13.18 17.64
N GLY A 356 -11.48 -12.90 16.34
CA GLY A 356 -12.04 -11.68 15.73
C GLY A 356 -11.46 -10.37 16.29
N HIS A 357 -10.30 -10.45 16.95
CA HIS A 357 -9.57 -9.29 17.46
C HIS A 357 -8.45 -8.92 16.48
N TYR A 358 -8.33 -7.62 16.23
CA TYR A 358 -7.26 -7.03 15.44
C TYR A 358 -6.28 -6.34 16.39
N PHE A 359 -5.00 -6.57 16.18
CA PHE A 359 -3.95 -5.91 16.91
C PHE A 359 -3.07 -5.15 15.94
N VAL A 360 -2.83 -3.89 16.26
CA VAL A 360 -1.79 -3.11 15.64
C VAL A 360 -0.60 -3.18 16.59
N ILE A 361 0.46 -3.86 16.18
CA ILE A 361 1.68 -3.98 16.98
C ILE A 361 2.73 -3.07 16.34
N SER A 362 3.07 -1.98 17.04
CA SER A 362 4.21 -1.15 16.68
C SER A 362 5.48 -1.68 17.36
N SER A 363 6.47 -2.09 16.55
CA SER A 363 7.85 -2.42 16.94
C SER A 363 8.05 -3.63 17.89
N PRO A 364 9.17 -4.39 17.77
CA PRO A 364 9.58 -5.39 18.76
C PRO A 364 9.80 -4.84 20.17
N GLU A 365 9.99 -3.52 20.31
CA GLU A 365 10.29 -2.82 21.56
C GLU A 365 9.08 -2.03 22.11
N GLY A 366 7.93 -2.02 21.42
CA GLY A 366 6.82 -1.09 21.69
C GLY A 366 5.52 -1.72 22.21
N GLU A 367 4.72 -0.92 22.91
CA GLU A 367 3.39 -1.26 23.41
C GLU A 367 2.45 -1.69 22.27
N ALA A 368 1.77 -2.84 22.43
CA ALA A 368 0.74 -3.26 21.49
C ALA A 368 -0.53 -2.42 21.68
N ALA A 369 -1.02 -1.80 20.60
CA ALA A 369 -2.34 -1.16 20.60
C ALA A 369 -3.39 -2.18 20.16
N LEU A 370 -4.23 -2.64 21.10
CA LEU A 370 -5.40 -3.45 20.78
C LEU A 370 -6.49 -2.55 20.17
N ILE A 371 -6.91 -2.87 18.94
CA ILE A 371 -8.08 -2.27 18.30
C ILE A 371 -9.22 -3.29 18.40
N GLY A 372 -9.98 -3.24 19.50
CA GLY A 372 -11.07 -4.18 19.74
C GLY A 372 -12.35 -3.80 18.97
N SER A 373 -12.91 -4.74 18.18
CA SER A 373 -14.33 -4.64 17.79
C SER A 373 -15.20 -5.21 18.91
N GLY A 374 -15.78 -4.35 19.75
CA GLY A 374 -16.84 -4.77 20.66
C GLY A 374 -18.07 -5.17 19.84
N ALA A 375 -18.73 -6.27 20.21
CA ALA A 375 -20.00 -6.69 19.61
C ALA A 375 -21.09 -5.64 19.89
N PHE A 376 -21.26 -4.67 19.00
CA PHE A 376 -22.27 -3.61 19.15
C PHE A 376 -23.63 -4.07 18.62
N GLY A 377 -24.46 -4.56 19.53
CA GLY A 377 -25.91 -4.59 19.35
C GLY A 377 -26.52 -3.22 19.65
N ARG A 378 -26.61 -2.34 18.64
CA ARG A 378 -27.74 -1.40 18.37
C ARG A 378 -27.38 -0.40 17.26
N LYS A 379 -28.29 -0.25 16.30
CA LYS A 379 -28.26 0.78 15.26
C LYS A 379 -28.36 2.18 15.91
N SER A 380 -27.26 2.92 15.94
CA SER A 380 -27.30 4.39 16.03
C SER A 380 -26.23 4.99 15.13
N ASN A 381 -26.66 5.69 14.07
CA ASN A 381 -25.79 6.50 13.19
C ASN A 381 -25.36 7.79 13.89
N LYS A 382 -24.81 7.71 15.11
CA LYS A 382 -24.19 8.85 15.80
C LYS A 382 -22.72 8.55 16.01
N PHE A 383 -21.88 9.29 15.30
CA PHE A 383 -20.43 9.31 15.48
C PHE A 383 -20.12 10.20 16.69
N GLU A 384 -19.80 9.59 17.83
CA GLU A 384 -19.14 10.31 18.93
C GLU A 384 -17.64 10.10 18.83
N ARG A 385 -16.89 11.20 18.98
CA ARG A 385 -15.43 11.22 19.06
C ARG A 385 -15.02 10.56 20.37
N HIS A 386 -14.68 9.27 20.34
CA HIS A 386 -14.07 8.61 21.48
C HIS A 386 -12.56 8.84 21.45
N ASP A 387 -12.02 9.46 22.50
CA ASP A 387 -10.60 9.37 22.80
C ASP A 387 -10.27 7.88 23.02
N PHE A 388 -9.51 7.30 22.10
CA PHE A 388 -9.14 5.88 22.13
C PHE A 388 -8.22 5.62 23.34
N SER A 389 -8.77 5.04 24.41
CA SER A 389 -8.04 4.48 25.55
C SER A 389 -8.23 2.97 25.54
N VAL A 390 -7.13 2.24 25.30
CA VAL A 390 -7.10 0.80 25.03
C VAL A 390 -7.51 -0.06 26.26
N GLU A 391 -7.48 0.49 27.47
CA GLU A 391 -7.61 -0.30 28.70
C GLU A 391 -9.05 -0.74 29.07
N ARG A 392 -10.11 -0.17 28.47
CA ARG A 392 -11.49 -0.44 28.92
C ARG A 392 -12.30 -1.47 28.12
N ALA A 393 -11.74 -2.10 27.09
CA ALA A 393 -12.52 -2.90 26.12
C ALA A 393 -12.57 -4.43 26.35
N LEU A 394 -12.02 -4.97 27.45
CA LEU A 394 -11.80 -6.42 27.57
C LEU A 394 -12.50 -7.09 28.78
N GLN A 395 -13.81 -7.34 28.70
CA GLN A 395 -14.45 -8.44 29.44
C GLN A 395 -15.71 -8.98 28.71
N ALA A 396 -15.63 -10.19 28.15
CA ALA A 396 -16.66 -11.28 28.19
C ALA A 396 -16.33 -12.42 27.20
N ARG A 397 -16.74 -13.65 27.56
CA ARG A 397 -16.33 -14.96 27.00
C ARG A 397 -17.24 -15.54 25.89
N ASP A 398 -16.62 -16.49 25.16
CA ASP A 398 -17.10 -17.72 24.50
C ASP A 398 -18.04 -17.65 23.28
N ARG A 399 -17.47 -17.84 22.07
CA ARG A 399 -17.56 -19.07 21.24
C ARG A 399 -16.84 -18.85 19.89
N ALA A 400 -16.02 -19.82 19.48
CA ALA A 400 -15.11 -19.70 18.34
C ALA A 400 -15.76 -20.09 17.00
N CYS A 401 -15.40 -19.37 15.94
CA CYS A 401 -15.56 -19.74 14.53
C CYS A 401 -14.30 -19.31 13.76
N THR A 402 -13.86 -20.11 12.79
CA THR A 402 -12.64 -19.89 11.99
C THR A 402 -12.92 -19.12 10.69
N PRO A 403 -12.22 -18.01 10.43
CA PRO A 403 -12.32 -17.26 9.18
C PRO A 403 -11.22 -17.63 8.15
N GLN A 404 -11.52 -17.44 6.84
CA GLN A 404 -10.60 -17.61 5.70
C GLN A 404 -10.57 -16.34 4.83
N GLY A 405 -9.39 -15.72 4.66
CA GLY A 405 -9.11 -14.71 3.63
C GLY A 405 -8.24 -13.53 4.12
N ASP A 406 -7.20 -13.19 3.35
CA ASP A 406 -6.27 -12.08 3.62
C ASP A 406 -6.65 -10.85 2.79
N HIS A 407 -7.29 -9.85 3.42
CA HIS A 407 -7.51 -8.53 2.83
C HIS A 407 -6.86 -7.46 3.71
N PHE A 408 -5.53 -7.46 3.72
CA PHE A 408 -4.73 -6.41 4.35
C PHE A 408 -4.06 -5.58 3.26
N ALA A 409 -4.43 -4.31 3.15
CA ALA A 409 -3.73 -3.34 2.32
C ALA A 409 -3.10 -2.28 3.23
N LEU A 410 -1.82 -2.00 3.00
CA LEU A 410 -1.13 -0.89 3.64
C LEU A 410 -0.92 0.16 2.55
N VAL A 411 -1.53 1.31 2.71
CA VAL A 411 -1.27 2.53 1.94
C VAL A 411 -0.82 3.58 2.96
N ASP A 412 0.05 4.51 2.56
CA ASP A 412 0.90 5.29 3.46
C ASP A 412 0.20 5.92 4.68
N HIS A 413 -1.05 6.40 4.52
CA HIS A 413 -1.90 6.98 5.57
C HIS A 413 -3.04 6.06 6.05
N VAL A 414 -3.25 4.94 5.36
CA VAL A 414 -4.49 4.18 5.38
C VAL A 414 -4.17 2.70 5.44
N THR A 415 -4.40 2.09 6.60
CA THR A 415 -4.38 0.63 6.72
C THR A 415 -5.78 0.10 6.55
N ILE A 416 -5.96 -0.81 5.59
CA ILE A 416 -7.17 -1.61 5.51
C ILE A 416 -6.96 -2.91 6.28
N VAL A 417 -7.86 -3.14 7.23
CA VAL A 417 -8.06 -4.40 7.93
C VAL A 417 -9.42 -4.96 7.50
N GLY A 418 -9.42 -5.94 6.60
CA GLY A 418 -10.66 -6.63 6.21
C GLY A 418 -11.16 -7.56 7.32
N ASN A 419 -12.48 -7.55 7.57
CA ASN A 419 -13.14 -8.51 8.46
C ASN A 419 -13.93 -9.55 7.67
N ARG A 420 -13.64 -10.84 7.88
CA ARG A 420 -14.51 -11.94 7.46
C ARG A 420 -14.89 -12.71 8.71
N LEU A 421 -16.03 -12.40 9.31
CA LEU A 421 -16.61 -13.23 10.38
C LEU A 421 -17.65 -14.16 9.76
N TYR A 422 -17.32 -15.43 9.61
CA TYR A 422 -18.35 -16.48 9.50
C TYR A 422 -18.77 -16.83 10.92
N SER A 423 -19.98 -16.45 11.33
CA SER A 423 -20.63 -17.16 12.42
C SER A 423 -21.53 -18.23 11.80
N SER A 424 -21.51 -19.43 12.36
CA SER A 424 -22.42 -20.51 11.96
C SER A 424 -23.86 -20.10 12.31
N GLY A 425 -24.55 -19.43 11.39
CA GLY A 425 -25.99 -19.14 11.49
C GLY A 425 -26.42 -17.68 11.34
N MET A 426 -25.52 -16.69 11.28
CA MET A 426 -25.88 -15.33 10.83
C MET A 426 -25.35 -15.10 9.42
N GLN A 427 -26.08 -14.33 8.62
CA GLN A 427 -25.60 -13.90 7.31
C GLN A 427 -24.22 -13.22 7.49
N PRO A 428 -23.21 -13.58 6.68
CA PRO A 428 -21.86 -13.04 6.82
C PRO A 428 -21.89 -11.53 6.62
N GLY A 429 -21.76 -10.80 7.71
CA GLY A 429 -21.52 -9.37 7.70
C GLY A 429 -20.03 -9.10 7.74
N GLY A 430 -19.39 -9.04 6.57
CA GLY A 430 -18.03 -8.53 6.46
C GLY A 430 -18.05 -7.00 6.53
N GLY A 431 -17.43 -6.43 7.55
CA GLY A 431 -17.06 -5.01 7.58
C GLY A 431 -15.62 -4.85 7.11
N ILE A 432 -15.30 -3.78 6.40
CA ILE A 432 -13.89 -3.39 6.23
C ILE A 432 -13.59 -2.33 7.26
N ILE A 433 -12.52 -2.50 8.03
CA ILE A 433 -12.02 -1.46 8.92
C ILE A 433 -10.86 -0.77 8.20
N VAL A 434 -10.97 0.53 7.98
CA VAL A 434 -9.88 1.36 7.49
C VAL A 434 -9.37 2.20 8.63
N VAL A 435 -8.11 2.00 8.99
CA VAL A 435 -7.42 2.71 10.07
C VAL A 435 -6.56 3.80 9.46
N GLU A 436 -6.91 5.04 9.75
CA GLU A 436 -6.12 6.22 9.37
C GLU A 436 -5.04 6.45 10.42
N PHE A 437 -3.80 6.60 9.98
CA PHE A 437 -2.70 7.04 10.82
C PHE A 437 -2.55 8.56 10.70
N GLY A 438 -2.03 9.23 11.75
CA GLY A 438 -1.82 10.69 11.73
C GLY A 438 -1.15 11.20 10.46
N PRO A 439 -1.27 12.50 10.13
CA PRO A 439 -0.59 13.07 8.98
C PRO A 439 0.89 12.77 9.13
N SER A 440 1.38 11.79 8.35
CA SER A 440 2.79 11.70 8.04
C SER A 440 3.15 13.07 7.47
N PRO A 441 4.29 13.68 7.84
CA PRO A 441 4.78 14.83 7.08
C PRO A 441 4.66 14.46 5.61
N ALA A 442 3.99 15.31 4.81
CA ALA A 442 3.72 15.05 3.41
C ALA A 442 4.96 14.38 2.81
N LEU A 443 4.80 13.11 2.41
CA LEU A 443 5.87 12.36 1.80
C LEU A 443 6.39 13.24 0.67
N PRO A 444 7.70 13.43 0.58
CA PRO A 444 8.23 14.27 -0.47
C PRO A 444 7.73 13.71 -1.81
N LEU A 445 7.21 14.62 -2.65
CA LEU A 445 6.76 14.28 -4.00
C LEU A 445 7.78 13.34 -4.64
N PRO A 446 7.34 12.28 -5.34
CA PRO A 446 8.23 11.32 -5.97
C PRO A 446 9.27 12.08 -6.80
N THR A 447 10.53 11.98 -6.39
CA THR A 447 11.69 12.47 -7.14
C THR A 447 12.00 11.51 -8.30
N GLU A 448 12.92 11.89 -9.18
CA GLU A 448 13.37 11.05 -10.30
C GLU A 448 13.94 9.68 -9.85
N ASP A 449 14.39 9.59 -8.60
CA ASP A 449 14.96 8.39 -7.98
C ASP A 449 14.06 7.88 -6.86
N THR A 450 12.82 7.49 -7.19
CA THR A 450 11.91 6.96 -6.16
C THR A 450 11.15 5.71 -6.57
N LEU A 451 11.23 4.69 -5.72
CA LEU A 451 10.57 3.39 -5.91
C LEU A 451 9.11 3.39 -5.49
N TYR A 452 8.52 4.57 -5.32
CA TYR A 452 7.13 4.69 -4.96
C TYR A 452 6.23 4.14 -6.06
N ARG A 453 5.08 3.61 -5.65
CA ARG A 453 4.06 3.14 -6.58
C ARG A 453 3.11 4.29 -6.92
N PRO A 454 2.66 4.41 -8.17
CA PRO A 454 1.48 5.20 -8.52
C PRO A 454 0.18 4.70 -7.88
N ASP A 455 0.24 3.63 -7.09
CA ASP A 455 -0.87 3.13 -6.28
C ASP A 455 -0.61 3.27 -4.76
N ASP A 456 0.55 3.80 -4.34
CA ASP A 456 0.92 3.90 -2.91
C ASP A 456 1.09 5.34 -2.40
N ILE A 457 1.37 6.32 -3.28
CA ILE A 457 1.62 7.74 -2.92
C ILE A 457 0.34 8.51 -2.52
N GLU A 458 0.46 9.38 -1.51
CA GLU A 458 -0.41 10.53 -1.14
C GLU A 458 -1.75 10.73 -1.87
#